data_AF-F6Y027-F1
#
_entry.id   AF-F6Y027-F1
#
_cell.length_a   1.000
_cell.length_b   1.000
_cell.length_c   1.000
_cell.angle_alpha   90.00
_cell.angle_beta   90.00
_cell.angle_gamma   90.00
#
_symmetry.space_group_name_H-M   'P 1'
#
loop_
_entity.id
_entity.type
_entity.pdbx_description
1 polymer ?
#
loop_
_entity_poly.entity_id
_entity_poly.type
_entity_poly.pdbx_seq_one_letter_code
_entity_poly.pdbx_strand_id
1 'polypeptide(L)'
;AAADPLCAPARNPCANGGLCTVLAPGEVGCDCSHTGFGGKFCSEEEHPMEVGSLLFSEGGAGRGGAGDVHQPTKGKEEFVATFKGNEFFCYDLSHNPIQSSTDEITLAFRTLQRNGLMLHTGKSADYVNLSLKSGAVWLVINLGSGAFEALVEPVNGKFNDNAWHDVRVTRNLRQVTISVDGILTTTGYTQEDYTMLGSDDFFYIGGSPNTADLPG
;
A
#
# COMPACT_ATOMS: atom_id res chain seq x y z
N ALA A 1 -18.33 17.30 47.41
CA ALA A 1 -18.30 16.56 46.13
C ALA A 1 -17.05 17.02 45.38
N ALA A 2 -15.98 16.23 45.43
CA ALA A 2 -14.77 16.54 44.67
C ALA A 2 -15.09 16.25 43.19
N ALA A 3 -15.02 17.27 42.34
CA ALA A 3 -15.18 17.09 40.91
C ALA A 3 -14.08 16.14 40.41
N ASP A 4 -14.48 15.10 39.68
CA ASP A 4 -13.58 14.11 39.11
C ASP A 4 -12.54 14.84 38.22
N PRO A 5 -11.23 14.81 38.52
CA PRO A 5 -10.25 15.75 37.95
C PRO A 5 -9.80 15.37 36.53
N LEU A 6 -10.50 14.44 35.88
CA LEU A 6 -10.06 13.84 34.61
C LEU A 6 -10.04 14.84 33.45
N CYS A 7 -10.91 15.85 33.45
CA CYS A 7 -10.90 16.94 32.47
C CYS A 7 -10.35 18.27 33.03
N ALA A 8 -9.60 18.24 34.14
CA ALA A 8 -8.97 19.44 34.67
C ALA A 8 -7.88 19.95 33.70
N PRO A 9 -7.66 21.27 33.55
CA PRO A 9 -6.67 21.81 32.61
C PRO A 9 -5.25 21.25 32.77
N ALA A 10 -4.87 20.86 33.99
CA ALA A 10 -3.55 20.28 34.28
C ALA A 10 -3.41 18.79 33.90
N ARG A 11 -4.51 18.10 33.55
CA ARG A 11 -4.57 16.66 33.28
C ARG A 11 -5.50 16.29 32.11
N ASN A 12 -5.87 17.26 31.27
CA ASN A 12 -6.77 17.02 30.16
C ASN A 12 -6.12 16.07 29.13
N PRO A 13 -6.68 14.87 28.89
CA PRO A 13 -6.13 13.90 27.94
C PRO A 13 -6.41 14.25 26.48
N CYS A 14 -7.30 15.20 26.19
CA CYS A 14 -7.62 15.61 24.83
C CYS A 14 -6.54 16.55 24.26
N ALA A 15 -5.94 16.16 23.15
CA ALA A 15 -4.94 16.94 22.43
C ALA A 15 -5.58 18.00 21.52
N ASN A 16 -4.75 18.90 20.98
CA ASN A 16 -5.09 19.84 19.90
C ASN A 16 -6.35 20.71 20.12
N GLY A 17 -6.68 20.98 21.39
CA GLY A 17 -7.84 21.80 21.74
C GLY A 17 -9.17 21.05 21.75
N GLY A 18 -9.15 19.71 21.77
CA GLY A 18 -10.36 18.87 21.86
C GLY A 18 -11.13 19.11 23.17
N LEU A 19 -12.46 19.09 23.09
CA LEU A 19 -13.32 19.32 24.25
C LEU A 19 -13.45 18.04 25.08
N CYS A 20 -12.95 18.09 26.32
CA CYS A 20 -12.94 16.95 27.24
C CYS A 20 -14.27 16.83 28.00
N THR A 21 -14.84 15.63 28.02
CA THR A 21 -16.06 15.30 28.77
C THR A 21 -15.89 13.98 29.54
N VAL A 22 -16.45 13.90 30.74
CA VAL A 22 -16.45 12.66 31.55
C VAL A 22 -17.72 11.88 31.21
N LEU A 23 -17.56 10.72 30.57
CA LEU A 23 -18.68 9.88 30.10
C LEU A 23 -19.19 8.95 31.22
N ALA A 24 -18.27 8.44 32.04
CA ALA A 24 -18.53 7.61 33.20
C ALA A 24 -17.41 7.81 34.24
N PRO A 25 -17.55 7.37 35.50
CA PRO A 25 -16.47 7.43 36.48
C PRO A 25 -15.20 6.74 35.94
N GLY A 26 -14.13 7.49 35.71
CA GLY A 26 -12.88 6.99 35.13
C GLY A 26 -12.82 6.96 33.60
N GLU A 27 -13.89 7.31 32.89
CA GLU A 27 -13.95 7.30 31.41
C GLU A 27 -14.10 8.72 30.85
N VAL A 28 -13.21 9.06 29.91
CA VAL A 28 -13.15 10.37 29.27
C VAL A 28 -13.40 10.24 27.77
N GLY A 29 -14.25 11.11 27.24
CA GLY A 29 -14.45 11.32 25.81
C GLY A 29 -13.91 12.68 25.37
N CYS A 30 -13.31 12.71 24.18
CA CYS A 30 -12.83 13.94 23.54
C CYS A 30 -13.66 14.22 22.29
N ASP A 31 -14.21 15.43 22.18
CA ASP A 31 -14.83 15.93 20.96
C ASP A 31 -13.80 16.71 20.13
N CYS A 32 -13.49 16.16 18.95
CA CYS A 32 -12.48 16.66 18.03
C CYS A 32 -13.07 17.40 16.82
N SER A 33 -14.39 17.59 16.77
CA SER A 33 -15.10 18.16 15.62
C SER A 33 -14.63 19.56 15.20
N HIS A 34 -13.95 20.27 16.10
CA HIS A 34 -13.40 21.62 15.86
C HIS A 34 -11.87 21.66 15.76
N THR A 35 -11.18 20.53 15.88
CA THR A 35 -9.71 20.52 15.96
C THR A 35 -9.05 20.18 14.63
N GLY A 36 -9.75 19.56 13.67
CA GLY A 36 -9.15 19.02 12.45
C GLY A 36 -8.30 17.76 12.71
N PHE A 37 -8.48 17.17 13.88
CA PHE A 37 -7.83 15.92 14.30
C PHE A 37 -8.91 14.90 14.64
N GLY A 38 -8.60 13.62 14.44
CA GLY A 38 -9.43 12.48 14.77
C GLY A 38 -8.86 11.66 15.91
N GLY A 39 -9.41 10.46 16.07
CA GLY A 39 -9.01 9.51 17.10
C GLY A 39 -9.61 9.82 18.48
N LYS A 40 -9.41 8.88 19.42
CA LYS A 40 -10.03 8.91 20.76
C LYS A 40 -9.63 10.14 21.59
N PHE A 41 -8.48 10.73 21.31
CA PHE A 41 -7.90 11.84 22.07
C PHE A 41 -7.53 13.05 21.19
N CYS A 42 -8.11 13.15 19.99
CA CYS A 42 -7.85 14.25 19.04
C CYS A 42 -6.37 14.41 18.66
N SER A 43 -5.64 13.29 18.59
CA SER A 43 -4.20 13.24 18.30
C SER A 43 -3.87 12.76 16.89
N GLU A 44 -4.85 12.24 16.16
CA GLU A 44 -4.66 11.71 14.80
C GLU A 44 -4.98 12.82 13.80
N GLU A 45 -4.18 13.02 12.76
CA GLU A 45 -4.48 14.03 11.73
C GLU A 45 -5.58 13.53 10.79
N GLU A 46 -6.74 14.19 10.81
CA GLU A 46 -7.82 13.92 9.84
C GLU A 46 -7.40 14.54 8.51
N HIS A 47 -6.84 13.72 7.62
CA HIS A 47 -6.62 14.12 6.25
C HIS A 47 -7.99 14.28 5.59
N PRO A 48 -8.37 15.49 5.10
CA PRO A 48 -9.60 15.63 4.34
C PRO A 48 -9.50 14.73 3.13
N MET A 49 -10.33 13.69 3.08
CA MET A 49 -10.55 12.93 1.85
C MET A 49 -11.20 13.90 0.86
N GLU A 50 -10.40 14.62 0.09
CA GLU A 50 -10.89 15.27 -1.12
C GLU A 50 -11.33 14.15 -2.07
N VAL A 51 -12.65 14.05 -2.24
CA VAL A 51 -13.27 13.28 -3.31
C VAL A 51 -12.86 13.94 -4.63
N GLY A 52 -11.70 13.55 -5.13
CA GLY A 52 -11.20 13.94 -6.44
C GLY A 52 -12.10 13.34 -7.51
N SER A 53 -13.07 14.13 -7.95
CA SER A 53 -13.89 13.87 -9.13
C SER A 53 -12.95 13.62 -10.33
N LEU A 54 -12.90 12.37 -10.78
CA LEU A 54 -12.23 11.99 -12.03
C LEU A 54 -13.02 12.61 -13.19
N LEU A 55 -12.60 13.79 -13.64
CA LEU A 55 -13.00 14.33 -14.93
C LEU A 55 -12.25 13.55 -16.02
N PHE A 56 -12.98 12.70 -16.74
CA PHE A 56 -12.53 12.17 -18.03
C PHE A 56 -12.55 13.31 -19.05
N SER A 57 -11.37 13.76 -19.49
CA SER A 57 -11.26 14.59 -20.69
C SER A 57 -11.06 13.68 -21.90
N GLU A 58 -12.10 13.53 -22.70
CA GLU A 58 -12.02 12.95 -24.03
C GLU A 58 -11.27 13.88 -24.99
N GLY A 59 -10.31 13.31 -25.73
CA GLY A 59 -10.06 13.53 -27.16
C GLY A 59 -9.64 14.93 -27.66
N GLY A 60 -8.44 15.03 -28.23
CA GLY A 60 -8.10 16.11 -29.16
C GLY A 60 -6.67 16.07 -29.70
N ALA A 61 -6.51 15.75 -30.98
CA ALA A 61 -5.24 15.68 -31.71
C ALA A 61 -4.53 17.05 -31.86
N GLY A 62 -3.19 17.07 -31.84
CA GLY A 62 -2.43 18.27 -32.20
C GLY A 62 -0.90 18.19 -32.05
N ARG A 63 -0.21 18.00 -33.19
CA ARG A 63 1.14 18.45 -33.59
C ARG A 63 2.10 19.06 -32.54
N GLY A 64 3.29 18.46 -32.44
CA GLY A 64 4.58 19.17 -32.58
C GLY A 64 5.39 19.50 -31.32
N GLY A 65 6.59 18.91 -31.22
CA GLY A 65 7.83 19.62 -30.85
C GLY A 65 8.19 19.85 -29.38
N ALA A 66 9.44 19.45 -29.07
CA ALA A 66 10.29 19.81 -27.92
C ALA A 66 10.00 19.12 -26.58
N GLY A 67 11.07 18.56 -26.01
CA GLY A 67 11.03 17.74 -24.80
C GLY A 67 10.59 18.52 -23.56
N ASP A 68 9.66 17.92 -22.83
CA ASP A 68 9.33 18.32 -21.47
C ASP A 68 9.83 17.25 -20.51
N VAL A 69 10.73 17.69 -19.65
CA VAL A 69 11.17 16.99 -18.45
C VAL A 69 9.92 16.66 -17.63
N HIS A 70 9.70 15.38 -17.38
CA HIS A 70 8.60 14.90 -16.54
C HIS A 70 8.80 15.45 -15.13
N GLN A 71 8.16 16.57 -14.83
CA GLN A 71 8.16 17.15 -13.50
C GLN A 71 7.23 16.30 -12.64
N PRO A 72 7.73 15.63 -11.58
CA PRO A 72 6.86 14.87 -10.71
C PRO A 72 5.85 15.83 -10.09
N THR A 73 4.57 15.51 -10.22
CA THR A 73 3.49 16.24 -9.59
C THR A 73 3.76 16.31 -8.08
N LYS A 74 3.62 17.51 -7.52
CA LYS A 74 3.99 17.91 -6.15
C LYS A 74 3.33 17.06 -5.03
N GLY A 75 2.43 16.15 -5.36
CA GLY A 75 1.76 15.22 -4.44
C GLY A 75 2.42 13.83 -4.31
N LYS A 76 3.34 13.43 -5.21
CA LYS A 76 4.00 12.11 -5.12
C LYS A 76 5.02 12.02 -3.96
N GLU A 77 5.56 13.16 -3.52
CA GLU A 77 6.54 13.22 -2.42
C GLU A 77 5.89 13.26 -1.03
N GLU A 78 4.58 13.47 -0.92
CA GLU A 78 3.90 13.71 0.36
C GLU A 78 3.59 12.40 1.12
N PHE A 79 3.61 11.24 0.44
CA PHE A 79 3.31 9.92 1.03
C PHE A 79 4.40 8.87 0.73
N VAL A 80 5.66 9.18 1.04
CA VAL A 80 6.80 8.26 0.84
C VAL A 80 7.21 7.60 2.14
N ALA A 81 7.10 6.26 2.21
CA ALA A 81 7.73 5.47 3.25
C ALA A 81 9.18 5.13 2.88
N THR A 82 10.09 5.23 3.85
CA THR A 82 11.50 4.83 3.69
C THR A 82 11.78 3.62 4.56
N PHE A 83 12.33 2.57 3.95
CA PHE A 83 12.70 1.33 4.64
C PHE A 83 14.22 1.15 4.62
N LYS A 84 14.80 0.85 5.78
CA LYS A 84 16.23 0.58 5.96
C LYS A 84 16.44 -0.85 6.42
N GLY A 85 16.91 -1.70 5.51
CA GLY A 85 17.18 -3.10 5.81
C GLY A 85 15.91 -3.94 5.85
N ASN A 86 15.49 -4.36 7.05
CA ASN A 86 14.36 -5.25 7.28
C ASN A 86 13.14 -4.55 7.91
N GLU A 87 13.06 -3.23 7.82
CA GLU A 87 11.88 -2.47 8.24
C GLU A 87 10.67 -2.82 7.37
N PHE A 88 9.47 -2.82 7.97
CA PHE A 88 8.24 -3.16 7.27
C PHE A 88 7.03 -2.50 7.91
N PHE A 89 5.97 -2.38 7.12
CA PHE A 89 4.61 -2.24 7.65
C PHE A 89 3.90 -3.59 7.56
N CYS A 90 3.06 -3.88 8.54
CA CYS A 90 2.15 -5.01 8.48
C CYS A 90 0.73 -4.59 8.82
N TYR A 91 -0.23 -5.24 8.16
CA TYR A 91 -1.65 -5.14 8.48
C TYR A 91 -2.18 -6.54 8.78
N ASP A 92 -2.89 -6.68 9.90
CA ASP A 92 -3.46 -7.95 10.36
C ASP A 92 -4.82 -8.18 9.68
N LEU A 93 -4.93 -9.18 8.81
CA LEU A 93 -6.16 -9.50 8.10
C LEU A 93 -7.06 -10.48 8.86
N SER A 94 -6.71 -10.91 10.08
CA SER A 94 -7.50 -11.88 10.83
C SER A 94 -8.95 -11.43 11.09
N HIS A 95 -9.15 -10.12 11.24
CA HIS A 95 -10.48 -9.52 11.42
C HIS A 95 -11.19 -9.18 10.10
N ASN A 96 -10.42 -8.91 9.04
CA ASN A 96 -10.93 -8.49 7.73
C ASN A 96 -10.17 -9.22 6.62
N PRO A 97 -10.44 -10.52 6.43
CA PRO A 97 -9.71 -11.33 5.47
C PRO A 97 -9.98 -10.88 4.04
N ILE A 98 -8.94 -10.94 3.21
CA ILE A 98 -9.08 -10.75 1.76
C ILE A 98 -9.70 -12.02 1.19
N GLN A 99 -10.81 -11.84 0.48
CA GLN A 99 -11.40 -12.85 -0.39
C GLN A 99 -11.76 -12.17 -1.71
N SER A 100 -10.90 -12.32 -2.70
CA SER A 100 -10.99 -11.53 -3.93
C SER A 100 -10.93 -12.40 -5.18
N SER A 101 -11.76 -12.06 -6.17
CA SER A 101 -11.67 -12.60 -7.54
C SER A 101 -11.01 -11.61 -8.51
N THR A 102 -10.81 -10.36 -8.10
CA THR A 102 -10.24 -9.28 -8.92
C THR A 102 -9.40 -8.35 -8.05
N ASP A 103 -8.14 -8.14 -8.41
CA ASP A 103 -7.22 -7.32 -7.62
C ASP A 103 -6.54 -6.26 -8.48
N GLU A 104 -6.28 -5.10 -7.88
CA GLU A 104 -5.40 -4.09 -8.43
C GLU A 104 -4.41 -3.62 -7.36
N ILE A 105 -3.12 -3.78 -7.65
CA ILE A 105 -2.02 -3.35 -6.78
C ILE A 105 -1.21 -2.33 -7.57
N THR A 106 -1.06 -1.13 -7.01
CA THR A 106 -0.22 -0.08 -7.57
C THR A 106 0.73 0.45 -6.51
N LEU A 107 2.02 0.54 -6.85
CA LEU A 107 3.03 1.15 -6.00
C LEU A 107 4.14 1.75 -6.84
N ALA A 108 4.88 2.69 -6.26
CA ALA A 108 6.13 3.17 -6.81
C ALA A 108 7.28 2.81 -5.87
N PHE A 109 8.44 2.46 -6.43
CA PHE A 109 9.63 2.17 -5.65
C PHE A 109 10.86 2.86 -6.22
N ARG A 110 11.85 3.10 -5.35
CA ARG A 110 13.17 3.60 -5.69
C ARG A 110 14.19 2.95 -4.77
N THR A 111 15.19 2.29 -5.32
CA THR A 111 16.22 1.61 -4.50
C THR A 111 17.52 1.37 -5.27
N LEU A 112 18.59 1.10 -4.52
CA LEU A 112 19.84 0.54 -5.03
C LEU A 112 19.97 -0.97 -4.74
N GLN A 113 19.06 -1.52 -3.91
CA GLN A 113 19.11 -2.93 -3.51
C GLN A 113 18.74 -3.85 -4.66
N ARG A 114 19.52 -4.92 -4.84
CA ARG A 114 19.26 -5.92 -5.89
C ARG A 114 18.10 -6.84 -5.55
N ASN A 115 17.88 -7.09 -4.26
CA ASN A 115 16.83 -7.97 -3.76
C ASN A 115 16.11 -7.26 -2.62
N GLY A 116 14.81 -7.51 -2.49
CA GLY A 116 14.00 -6.95 -1.40
C GLY A 116 12.54 -7.28 -1.60
N LEU A 117 11.83 -7.51 -0.50
CA LEU A 117 10.39 -7.66 -0.54
C LEU A 117 9.75 -6.28 -0.78
N MET A 118 8.75 -6.18 -1.63
CA MET A 118 7.95 -4.96 -1.73
C MET A 118 6.60 -5.15 -1.05
N LEU A 119 5.95 -6.27 -1.32
CA LEU A 119 4.63 -6.59 -0.81
C LEU A 119 4.46 -8.11 -0.70
N HIS A 120 3.84 -8.55 0.39
CA HIS A 120 3.42 -9.94 0.53
C HIS A 120 2.06 -10.02 1.24
N THR A 121 1.19 -10.90 0.77
CA THR A 121 0.01 -11.32 1.54
C THR A 121 -0.28 -12.78 1.27
N GLY A 122 -0.82 -13.47 2.27
CA GLY A 122 -1.19 -14.88 2.18
C GLY A 122 -0.15 -15.80 2.81
N LYS A 123 -0.50 -17.09 2.87
CA LYS A 123 0.34 -18.15 3.43
C LYS A 123 0.03 -19.47 2.75
N SER A 124 1.06 -20.30 2.59
CA SER A 124 0.93 -21.65 2.02
C SER A 124 0.43 -21.64 0.57
N ALA A 125 -0.87 -21.85 0.34
CA ALA A 125 -1.41 -22.17 -0.98
C ALA A 125 -1.88 -20.92 -1.76
N ASP A 126 -2.38 -19.91 -1.04
CA ASP A 126 -2.89 -18.66 -1.60
C ASP A 126 -1.95 -17.53 -1.16
N TYR A 127 -1.30 -16.88 -2.12
CA TYR A 127 -0.42 -15.75 -1.82
C TYR A 127 -0.16 -14.87 -3.05
N VAL A 128 0.21 -13.62 -2.75
CA VAL A 128 0.81 -12.68 -3.70
C VAL A 128 2.15 -12.25 -3.13
N ASN A 129 3.22 -12.41 -3.92
CA ASN A 129 4.57 -11.94 -3.60
C ASN A 129 5.03 -11.01 -4.72
N LEU A 130 5.33 -9.75 -4.36
CA LEU A 130 5.97 -8.79 -5.24
C LEU A 130 7.30 -8.38 -4.63
N SER A 131 8.38 -8.61 -5.37
CA SER A 131 9.75 -8.41 -4.87
C SER A 131 10.71 -7.95 -5.96
N LEU A 132 11.89 -7.50 -5.53
CA LEU A 132 13.06 -7.40 -6.39
C LEU A 132 13.85 -8.69 -6.34
N LYS A 133 14.26 -9.18 -7.51
CA LYS A 133 15.14 -10.32 -7.69
C LYS A 133 16.25 -9.95 -8.68
N SER A 134 17.48 -9.83 -8.19
CA SER A 134 18.65 -9.41 -9.00
C SER A 134 18.44 -8.10 -9.79
N GLY A 135 17.71 -7.15 -9.23
CA GLY A 135 17.41 -5.84 -9.85
C GLY A 135 16.23 -5.84 -10.82
N ALA A 136 15.54 -6.98 -10.97
CA ALA A 136 14.33 -7.15 -11.76
C ALA A 136 13.09 -7.20 -10.85
N VAL A 137 11.94 -6.78 -11.35
CA VAL A 137 10.66 -6.92 -10.61
C VAL A 137 10.15 -8.34 -10.80
N TRP A 138 9.91 -9.03 -9.70
CA TRP A 138 9.47 -10.43 -9.66
C TRP A 138 8.09 -10.50 -9.00
N LEU A 139 7.12 -11.05 -9.72
CA LEU A 139 5.76 -11.29 -9.24
C LEU A 139 5.48 -12.78 -9.21
N VAL A 140 4.93 -13.24 -8.09
CA VAL A 140 4.36 -14.58 -7.95
C VAL A 140 2.96 -14.46 -7.39
N ILE A 141 1.98 -15.05 -8.06
CA ILE A 141 0.59 -15.16 -7.57
C ILE A 141 0.17 -16.62 -7.61
N ASN A 142 -0.21 -17.16 -6.45
CA ASN A 142 -0.81 -18.48 -6.34
C ASN A 142 -2.21 -18.36 -5.72
N LEU A 143 -3.17 -19.10 -6.28
CA LEU A 143 -4.57 -19.14 -5.85
C LEU A 143 -4.94 -20.54 -5.31
N GLY A 144 -3.95 -21.31 -4.86
CA GLY A 144 -4.15 -22.61 -4.21
C GLY A 144 -3.64 -23.82 -4.99
N SER A 145 -3.43 -23.70 -6.30
CA SER A 145 -3.22 -24.85 -7.21
C SER A 145 -2.08 -24.69 -8.21
N GLY A 146 -1.31 -23.60 -8.13
CA GLY A 146 -0.12 -23.40 -8.94
C GLY A 146 0.05 -21.95 -9.36
N ALA A 147 1.29 -21.47 -9.27
CA ALA A 147 1.58 -20.05 -9.38
C ALA A 147 1.65 -19.58 -10.84
N PHE A 148 1.23 -18.34 -11.04
CA PHE A 148 1.74 -17.50 -12.12
C PHE A 148 3.01 -16.79 -11.62
N GLU A 149 4.07 -16.84 -12.42
CA GLU A 149 5.36 -16.25 -12.12
C GLU A 149 5.80 -15.34 -13.28
N ALA A 150 6.22 -14.11 -12.98
CA ALA A 150 6.67 -13.15 -13.98
C ALA A 150 7.90 -12.36 -13.50
N LEU A 151 8.98 -12.45 -14.28
CA LEU A 151 10.18 -11.61 -14.12
C LEU A 151 10.13 -10.51 -15.16
N VAL A 152 9.96 -9.27 -14.71
CA VAL A 152 10.00 -8.09 -15.57
C VAL A 152 11.40 -7.48 -15.48
N GLU A 153 12.06 -7.37 -16.62
CA GLU A 153 13.38 -6.75 -16.75
C GLU A 153 13.34 -5.62 -17.78
N PRO A 154 14.01 -4.49 -17.55
CA PRO A 154 14.16 -3.48 -18.58
C PRO A 154 15.13 -3.98 -19.66
N VAL A 155 14.94 -3.52 -20.90
CA VAL A 155 15.80 -3.90 -22.05
C VAL A 155 17.26 -3.54 -21.79
N ASN A 156 17.51 -2.41 -21.12
CA ASN A 156 18.83 -1.95 -20.73
C ASN A 156 18.86 -1.66 -19.23
N GLY A 157 19.84 -2.21 -18.51
CA GLY A 157 20.02 -1.94 -17.09
C GLY A 157 19.17 -2.81 -16.16
N LYS A 158 18.78 -2.25 -15.01
CA LYS A 158 17.98 -2.86 -13.93
C LYS A 158 17.16 -1.77 -13.24
N PHE A 159 16.11 -2.14 -12.51
CA PHE A 159 15.25 -1.19 -11.79
C PHE A 159 15.81 -0.76 -10.42
N ASN A 160 16.95 -1.30 -9.99
CA ASN A 160 17.64 -0.87 -8.78
C ASN A 160 18.68 0.23 -9.08
N ASP A 161 18.30 1.22 -9.88
CA ASP A 161 19.15 2.30 -10.39
C ASP A 161 18.99 3.62 -9.61
N ASN A 162 18.24 3.60 -8.51
CA ASN A 162 17.86 4.76 -7.71
C ASN A 162 16.97 5.79 -8.43
N ALA A 163 16.30 5.40 -9.52
CA ALA A 163 15.16 6.13 -10.09
C ALA A 163 13.83 5.62 -9.50
N TRP A 164 12.78 6.42 -9.66
CA TRP A 164 11.43 5.99 -9.34
C TRP A 164 10.87 5.14 -10.47
N HIS A 165 10.32 3.98 -10.11
CA HIS A 165 9.61 3.09 -11.03
C HIS A 165 8.19 2.83 -10.55
N ASP A 166 7.23 2.84 -11.46
CA ASP A 166 5.82 2.59 -11.17
C ASP A 166 5.47 1.14 -11.52
N VAL A 167 4.97 0.38 -10.55
CA VAL A 167 4.52 -1.02 -10.75
C VAL A 167 3.00 -1.07 -10.63
N ARG A 168 2.37 -1.72 -11.60
CA ARG A 168 0.93 -2.02 -11.58
C ARG A 168 0.71 -3.50 -11.82
N VAL A 169 -0.05 -4.14 -10.94
CA VAL A 169 -0.51 -5.51 -11.10
C VAL A 169 -2.02 -5.50 -11.10
N THR A 170 -2.62 -6.10 -12.13
CA THR A 170 -4.06 -6.30 -12.21
C THR A 170 -4.36 -7.77 -12.38
N ARG A 171 -5.30 -8.29 -11.59
CA ARG A 171 -5.80 -9.66 -11.71
C ARG A 171 -7.31 -9.64 -11.95
N ASN A 172 -7.76 -10.43 -12.91
CA ASN A 172 -9.17 -10.74 -13.11
C ASN A 172 -9.34 -12.25 -13.22
N LEU A 173 -9.96 -12.86 -12.20
CA LEU A 173 -9.99 -14.32 -12.01
C LEU A 173 -8.57 -14.88 -12.07
N ARG A 174 -8.26 -15.71 -13.07
CA ARG A 174 -6.93 -16.30 -13.26
C ARG A 174 -5.99 -15.42 -14.07
N GLN A 175 -6.52 -14.46 -14.84
CA GLN A 175 -5.71 -13.63 -15.71
C GLN A 175 -4.95 -12.61 -14.87
N VAL A 176 -3.63 -12.58 -14.99
CA VAL A 176 -2.75 -11.65 -14.30
C VAL A 176 -2.00 -10.83 -15.33
N THR A 177 -1.93 -9.52 -15.11
CA THR A 177 -1.08 -8.61 -15.87
C THR A 177 -0.24 -7.81 -14.89
N ILE A 178 1.08 -7.78 -15.13
CA ILE A 178 2.02 -6.88 -14.46
C ILE A 178 2.58 -5.90 -15.47
N SER A 179 2.66 -4.63 -15.11
CA SER A 179 3.40 -3.62 -15.85
C SER A 179 4.36 -2.82 -14.96
N VAL A 180 5.52 -2.48 -15.53
CA VAL A 180 6.49 -1.57 -14.92
C VAL A 180 6.69 -0.37 -15.85
N ASP A 181 6.63 0.84 -15.28
CA ASP A 181 6.72 2.14 -15.95
C ASP A 181 5.68 2.33 -17.08
N GLY A 182 4.57 1.60 -17.00
CA GLY A 182 3.48 1.62 -17.99
C GLY A 182 3.82 1.04 -19.37
N ILE A 183 5.05 0.59 -19.59
CA ILE A 183 5.53 0.13 -20.91
C ILE A 183 5.84 -1.37 -20.89
N LEU A 184 6.50 -1.86 -19.84
CA LEU A 184 6.95 -3.24 -19.77
C LEU A 184 5.83 -4.09 -19.20
N THR A 185 5.08 -4.78 -20.08
CA THR A 185 3.88 -5.52 -19.68
C THR A 185 4.04 -7.02 -19.90
N THR A 186 3.70 -7.82 -18.89
CA THR A 186 3.61 -9.28 -18.99
C THR A 186 2.23 -9.73 -18.54
N THR A 187 1.59 -10.57 -19.35
CA THR A 187 0.26 -11.14 -19.05
C THR A 187 0.34 -12.65 -19.09
N GLY A 188 -0.32 -13.30 -18.14
CA GLY A 188 -0.47 -14.74 -18.10
C GLY A 188 -1.64 -15.16 -17.23
N TYR A 189 -1.64 -16.44 -16.84
CA TYR A 189 -2.71 -17.04 -16.06
C TYR A 189 -2.14 -17.87 -14.92
N THR A 190 -2.81 -17.84 -13.77
CA THR A 190 -2.57 -18.82 -12.69
C THR A 190 -2.99 -20.22 -13.14
N GLN A 191 -2.42 -21.25 -12.52
CA GLN A 191 -2.62 -22.65 -12.93
C GLN A 191 -3.89 -23.24 -12.31
N GLU A 192 -4.44 -24.27 -12.96
CA GLU A 192 -5.68 -24.97 -12.57
C GLU A 192 -6.87 -24.03 -12.33
N ASP A 193 -7.92 -24.47 -11.61
CA ASP A 193 -9.24 -23.84 -11.71
C ASP A 193 -9.58 -22.82 -10.61
N TYR A 194 -8.74 -22.65 -9.59
CA TYR A 194 -9.05 -21.68 -8.53
C TYR A 194 -8.91 -20.24 -9.03
N THR A 195 -9.88 -19.41 -8.62
CA THR A 195 -10.02 -18.01 -9.05
C THR A 195 -10.05 -17.02 -7.88
N MET A 196 -10.17 -17.50 -6.65
CA MET A 196 -10.23 -16.68 -5.45
C MET A 196 -8.87 -16.60 -4.80
N LEU A 197 -8.44 -15.40 -4.43
CA LEU A 197 -7.31 -15.17 -3.53
C LEU A 197 -7.86 -15.07 -2.11
N GLY A 198 -7.53 -16.04 -1.26
CA GLY A 198 -7.81 -16.00 0.18
C GLY A 198 -6.59 -15.56 0.98
N SER A 199 -6.74 -14.57 1.86
CA SER A 199 -5.69 -14.21 2.82
C SER A 199 -6.30 -13.66 4.11
N ASP A 200 -6.08 -14.38 5.22
CA ASP A 200 -6.51 -14.04 6.59
C ASP A 200 -5.33 -13.84 7.56
N ASP A 201 -4.11 -13.81 7.01
CA ASP A 201 -2.85 -13.62 7.75
C ASP A 201 -2.37 -12.16 7.63
N PHE A 202 -1.07 -11.89 7.80
CA PHE A 202 -0.52 -10.55 7.66
C PHE A 202 -0.30 -10.13 6.20
N PHE A 203 -0.62 -8.87 5.90
CA PHE A 203 -0.20 -8.16 4.70
C PHE A 203 1.04 -7.33 5.01
N TYR A 204 2.16 -7.60 4.35
CA TYR A 204 3.45 -6.95 4.57
C TYR A 204 3.82 -6.00 3.43
N ILE A 205 4.47 -4.87 3.76
CA ILE A 205 5.09 -3.95 2.81
C ILE A 205 6.55 -3.68 3.21
N GLY A 206 7.47 -3.75 2.25
CA GLY A 206 8.90 -3.45 2.39
C GLY A 206 9.78 -4.59 2.93
N GLY A 207 9.29 -5.32 3.93
CA GLY A 207 10.01 -6.43 4.56
C GLY A 207 9.07 -7.31 5.36
N SER A 208 9.62 -8.23 6.16
CA SER A 208 8.83 -9.03 7.10
C SER A 208 9.73 -9.51 8.26
N PRO A 209 9.16 -10.02 9.36
CA PRO A 209 9.96 -10.59 10.45
C PRO A 209 10.92 -11.69 9.99
N ASN A 210 10.47 -12.54 9.05
CA ASN A 210 11.31 -13.53 8.39
C ASN A 210 10.88 -13.70 6.92
N THR A 211 11.59 -13.04 6.01
CA THR A 211 11.25 -13.08 4.57
C THR A 211 11.51 -14.43 3.93
N ALA A 212 12.44 -15.22 4.48
CA ALA A 212 12.76 -16.55 3.94
C ALA A 212 11.62 -17.58 4.16
N ASP A 213 10.71 -17.31 5.08
CA ASP A 213 9.57 -18.19 5.37
C ASP A 213 8.36 -17.91 4.47
N LEU A 214 8.38 -16.79 3.74
CA LEU A 214 7.31 -16.39 2.85
C LEU A 214 7.43 -17.14 1.51
N PRO A 215 6.33 -17.63 0.93
CA PRO A 215 6.37 -18.27 -0.38
C PRO A 215 6.60 -17.24 -1.52
N GLY A 216 7.20 -17.71 -2.62
CA GLY A 216 7.47 -16.94 -3.85
C GLY A 216 8.89 -16.41 -3.99
#